data_AF-A0ABC9V1C4-F1
#
_entry.id   AF-A0ABC9V1C4-F1
#
_cell.length_a   1.000
_cell.length_b   1.000
_cell.length_c   1.000
_cell.angle_alpha   90.00
_cell.angle_beta   90.00
_cell.angle_gamma   90.00
#
_symmetry.space_group_name_H-M   'P 1'
#
loop_
_entity.id
_entity.type
_entity.pdbx_description
1 polymer ?
#
loop_
_entity_poly.entity_id
_entity_poly.type
_entity_poly.pdbx_seq_one_letter_code
_entity_poly.pdbx_strand_id
1 'polypeptide(L)'
;MHPSSPKSKFLNFLPPFLYGNLRFEHYEILTISNIKRADLKVETELMNKKWFDYRIMHPLMATYYFFHLYSEAYKNFWRQNINCEQADFVKPMRKYVDFLDSTQERNTIWRLRQMVDACGMRYEFFFTSAMKHLHKMIYNGRIMPPRPSMLKNEELFEKVYADWLETCEAVTQYACSPYFNVANYSNSVVQRDYEDYLIKQIKRKRLPQYALSYCLYEKECLRIERVIAEFDLDIVQEAINEAKFI
;
A
#
# COMPACT_ATOMS: atom_id res chain seq x y z
N MET A 1 -26.22 23.47 -1.44
CA MET A 1 -25.77 22.15 -1.94
C MET A 1 -24.68 22.37 -2.96
N HIS A 2 -23.41 22.32 -2.54
CA HIS A 2 -22.29 22.44 -3.46
C HIS A 2 -21.99 21.07 -4.09
N PRO A 3 -21.70 21.00 -5.40
CA PRO A 3 -21.36 19.75 -6.05
C PRO A 3 -20.04 19.25 -5.44
N SER A 4 -20.09 18.06 -4.87
CA SER A 4 -18.91 17.35 -4.38
C SER A 4 -17.90 17.25 -5.53
N SER A 5 -16.67 17.73 -5.31
CA SER A 5 -15.63 17.59 -6.32
C SER A 5 -15.44 16.11 -6.66
N PRO A 6 -15.11 15.74 -7.92
CA PRO A 6 -14.98 14.35 -8.37
C PRO A 6 -14.00 13.49 -7.54
N LYS A 7 -13.19 14.12 -6.67
CA LYS A 7 -12.19 13.46 -5.83
C LYS A 7 -12.74 12.84 -4.53
N SER A 8 -14.00 13.08 -4.16
CA SER A 8 -14.58 12.51 -2.91
C SER A 8 -15.04 11.05 -3.02
N LYS A 9 -14.88 10.40 -4.18
CA LYS A 9 -15.29 9.00 -4.41
C LYS A 9 -14.13 7.98 -4.39
N PHE A 10 -12.88 8.44 -4.45
CA PHE A 10 -11.73 7.53 -4.63
C PHE A 10 -11.17 6.89 -3.36
N LEU A 11 -11.52 7.42 -2.18
CA LEU A 11 -10.87 7.05 -0.91
C LEU A 11 -11.77 6.25 0.03
N ASN A 12 -13.01 5.96 -0.39
CA ASN A 12 -13.98 5.21 0.42
C ASN A 12 -13.57 3.75 0.66
N PHE A 13 -12.55 3.25 -0.04
CA PHE A 13 -12.02 1.90 0.15
C PHE A 13 -11.03 1.79 1.32
N LEU A 14 -10.50 2.91 1.80
CA LEU A 14 -9.58 2.92 2.94
C LEU A 14 -10.35 3.02 4.26
N PRO A 15 -9.85 2.40 5.34
CA PRO A 15 -10.38 2.66 6.66
C PRO A 15 -10.20 4.15 7.03
N PRO A 16 -11.05 4.73 7.89
CA PRO A 16 -10.84 6.09 8.38
C PRO A 16 -9.50 6.21 9.11
N PHE A 17 -8.70 7.22 8.74
CA PHE A 17 -7.45 7.54 9.41
C PHE A 17 -7.31 9.04 9.68
N LEU A 18 -6.41 9.39 10.60
CA LEU A 18 -6.17 10.78 10.98
C LEU A 18 -5.85 11.62 9.74
N TYR A 19 -6.58 12.73 9.57
CA TYR A 19 -6.45 13.63 8.43
C TYR A 19 -6.69 13.00 7.05
N GLY A 20 -7.33 11.82 6.95
CA GLY A 20 -7.67 11.19 5.66
C GLY A 20 -8.69 11.95 4.80
N ASN A 21 -9.41 12.90 5.41
CA ASN A 21 -10.47 13.70 4.77
C ASN A 21 -10.08 15.18 4.55
N LEU A 22 -8.79 15.52 4.69
CA LEU A 22 -8.34 16.88 4.41
C LEU A 22 -8.49 17.21 2.93
N ARG A 23 -8.71 18.50 2.63
CA ARG A 23 -8.68 18.97 1.24
C ARG A 23 -7.26 18.95 0.71
N PHE A 24 -7.13 18.82 -0.60
CA PHE A 24 -5.83 18.77 -1.28
C PHE A 24 -4.92 19.96 -0.91
N GLU A 25 -5.49 21.17 -0.86
CA GLU A 25 -4.75 22.40 -0.54
C GLU A 25 -4.15 22.36 0.88
N HIS A 26 -4.82 21.68 1.82
CA HIS A 26 -4.31 21.53 3.18
C HIS A 26 -3.12 20.59 3.22
N TYR A 27 -3.14 19.50 2.45
CA TYR A 27 -1.98 18.63 2.34
C TYR A 27 -0.77 19.35 1.74
N GLU A 28 -0.96 20.18 0.73
CA GLU A 28 0.09 21.00 0.13
C GLU A 28 0.73 21.94 1.17
N ILE A 29 -0.10 22.73 1.88
CA ILE A 29 0.38 23.66 2.91
C ILE A 29 1.17 22.93 3.99
N LEU A 30 0.64 21.81 4.52
CA LEU A 30 1.31 21.03 5.55
C LEU A 30 2.62 20.44 5.05
N THR A 31 2.66 19.97 3.80
CA THR A 31 3.85 19.37 3.20
C THR A 31 4.96 20.40 3.02
N ILE A 32 4.63 21.56 2.43
CA ILE A 32 5.58 22.66 2.23
C ILE A 32 6.12 23.16 3.57
N SER A 33 5.27 23.24 4.60
CA SER A 33 5.65 23.76 5.91
C SER A 33 6.53 22.81 6.72
N ASN A 34 6.36 21.50 6.55
CA ASN A 34 6.95 20.50 7.45
C ASN A 34 8.03 19.62 6.82
N ILE A 35 8.03 19.44 5.49
CA ILE A 35 8.90 18.50 4.80
C ILE A 35 10.03 19.24 4.07
N LYS A 36 11.25 18.74 4.20
CA LYS A 36 12.42 19.37 3.58
C LYS A 36 12.38 19.18 2.07
N ARG A 37 12.79 20.23 1.33
CA ARG A 37 12.88 20.18 -0.15
C ARG A 37 13.70 19.01 -0.68
N ALA A 38 14.75 18.60 0.03
CA ALA A 38 15.57 17.45 -0.36
C ALA A 38 14.76 16.15 -0.38
N ASP A 39 13.94 15.90 0.65
CA ASP A 39 13.10 14.70 0.71
C ASP A 39 11.96 14.79 -0.34
N LEU A 40 11.46 16.00 -0.66
CA LEU A 40 10.43 16.20 -1.69
C LEU A 40 10.89 15.91 -3.12
N LYS A 41 12.16 16.16 -3.44
CA LYS A 41 12.71 15.90 -4.80
C LYS A 41 12.58 14.43 -5.21
N VAL A 42 12.62 13.52 -4.24
CA VAL A 42 12.56 12.07 -4.47
C VAL A 42 11.13 11.61 -4.77
N GLU A 43 10.10 12.37 -4.35
CA GLU A 43 8.69 11.99 -4.55
C GLU A 43 8.34 11.75 -6.01
N THR A 44 8.83 12.60 -6.93
CA THR A 44 8.51 12.48 -8.35
C THR A 44 8.89 11.12 -8.91
N GLU A 45 10.05 10.58 -8.53
CA GLU A 45 10.46 9.24 -8.96
C GLU A 45 9.64 8.15 -8.26
N LEU A 46 9.37 8.32 -6.97
CA LEU A 46 8.60 7.36 -6.17
C LEU A 46 7.16 7.22 -6.64
N MET A 47 6.55 8.26 -7.21
CA MET A 47 5.21 8.18 -7.81
C MET A 47 5.11 7.08 -8.88
N ASN A 48 6.21 6.77 -9.56
CA ASN A 48 6.25 5.74 -10.62
C ASN A 48 6.67 4.36 -10.09
N LYS A 49 7.07 4.25 -8.82
CA LYS A 49 7.53 2.99 -8.20
C LYS A 49 6.58 2.46 -7.14
N LYS A 50 5.98 3.35 -6.34
CA LYS A 50 5.12 2.96 -5.23
C LYS A 50 3.94 2.11 -5.68
N TRP A 51 3.41 1.34 -4.73
CA TRP A 51 2.24 0.51 -4.97
C TRP A 51 1.07 1.33 -5.54
N PHE A 52 0.33 0.72 -6.46
CA PHE A 52 -0.64 1.39 -7.33
C PHE A 52 -1.69 2.20 -6.57
N ASP A 53 -2.26 1.64 -5.48
CA ASP A 53 -3.26 2.32 -4.64
C ASP A 53 -2.74 3.64 -4.05
N TYR A 54 -1.44 3.73 -3.79
CA TYR A 54 -0.85 4.91 -3.19
C TYR A 54 -0.48 5.97 -4.24
N ARG A 55 -0.43 5.63 -5.54
CA ARG A 55 -0.11 6.57 -6.63
C ARG A 55 -1.16 7.65 -6.85
N ILE A 56 -2.41 7.38 -6.47
CA ILE A 56 -3.49 8.36 -6.54
C ILE A 56 -3.54 9.28 -5.29
N MET A 57 -2.71 9.02 -4.29
CA MET A 57 -2.66 9.81 -3.05
C MET A 57 -1.61 10.91 -3.12
N HIS A 58 -1.93 12.05 -2.48
CA HIS A 58 -0.93 13.06 -2.15
C HIS A 58 0.15 12.45 -1.22
N PRO A 59 1.45 12.76 -1.36
CA PRO A 59 2.53 12.16 -0.55
C PRO A 59 2.29 12.20 0.97
N LEU A 60 1.85 13.34 1.50
CA LEU A 60 1.50 13.46 2.91
C LEU A 60 0.29 12.61 3.31
N MET A 61 -0.71 12.48 2.44
CA MET A 61 -1.84 11.59 2.67
C MET A 61 -1.38 10.13 2.75
N ALA A 62 -0.53 9.69 1.82
CA ALA A 62 0.08 8.37 1.85
C ALA A 62 0.90 8.15 3.13
N THR A 63 1.58 9.20 3.62
CA THR A 63 2.35 9.15 4.88
C THR A 63 1.44 9.02 6.10
N TYR A 64 0.29 9.71 6.14
CA TYR A 64 -0.71 9.50 7.19
C TYR A 64 -1.30 8.09 7.16
N TYR A 65 -1.60 7.57 5.97
CA TYR A 65 -2.07 6.20 5.81
C TYR A 65 -1.01 5.19 6.27
N PHE A 66 0.25 5.39 5.89
CA PHE A 66 1.39 4.60 6.35
C PHE A 66 1.51 4.61 7.89
N PHE A 67 1.37 5.77 8.53
CA PHE A 67 1.40 5.87 9.98
C PHE A 67 0.19 5.21 10.67
N HIS A 68 -0.99 5.27 10.05
CA HIS A 68 -2.16 4.54 10.52
C HIS A 68 -1.92 3.03 10.53
N LEU A 69 -1.39 2.48 9.43
CA LEU A 69 -1.05 1.06 9.35
C LEU A 69 0.05 0.65 10.32
N TYR A 70 1.05 1.50 10.54
CA TYR A 70 2.03 1.30 11.60
C TYR A 70 1.36 1.20 12.97
N SER A 71 0.42 2.10 13.27
CA SER A 71 -0.31 2.11 14.54
C SER A 71 -1.13 0.84 14.75
N GLU A 72 -1.80 0.34 13.71
CA GLU A 72 -2.54 -0.92 13.77
C GLU A 72 -1.61 -2.12 13.93
N ALA A 73 -0.48 -2.16 13.20
CA ALA A 73 0.53 -3.19 13.35
C ALA A 73 1.15 -3.18 14.76
N TYR A 74 1.36 -2.00 15.34
CA TYR A 74 1.84 -1.82 16.71
C TYR A 74 0.87 -2.42 17.74
N LYS A 75 -0.44 -2.15 17.59
CA LYS A 75 -1.48 -2.74 18.45
C LYS A 75 -1.54 -4.26 18.27
N ASN A 76 -1.51 -4.76 17.04
CA ASN A 76 -1.53 -6.19 16.76
C ASN A 76 -0.33 -6.91 17.37
N PHE A 77 0.86 -6.33 17.26
CA PHE A 77 2.06 -6.84 17.95
C PHE A 77 1.83 -6.93 19.45
N TRP A 78 1.27 -5.88 20.05
CA TRP A 78 0.98 -5.83 21.49
C TRP A 78 -0.02 -6.91 21.90
N ARG A 79 -1.10 -7.12 21.11
CA ARG A 79 -2.08 -8.19 21.35
C ARG A 79 -1.44 -9.57 21.38
N GLN A 80 -0.55 -9.83 20.44
CA GLN A 80 0.04 -11.16 20.24
C GLN A 80 1.17 -11.47 21.22
N ASN A 81 1.96 -10.47 21.62
CA ASN A 81 3.25 -10.71 22.29
C ASN A 81 3.34 -10.13 23.71
N ILE A 82 2.42 -9.23 24.11
CA ILE A 82 2.53 -8.50 25.38
C ILE A 82 1.27 -8.67 26.22
N ASN A 83 0.15 -8.06 25.79
CA ASN A 83 -1.11 -8.11 26.53
C ASN A 83 -2.29 -7.79 25.61
N CYS A 84 -3.22 -8.73 25.45
CA CYS A 84 -4.39 -8.54 24.58
C CYS A 84 -5.30 -7.39 25.02
N GLU A 85 -5.62 -7.30 26.31
CA GLU A 85 -6.59 -6.35 26.88
C GLU A 85 -6.12 -4.89 26.78
N GLN A 86 -4.81 -4.65 26.92
CA GLN A 86 -4.25 -3.30 26.88
C GLN A 86 -4.02 -2.78 25.46
N ALA A 87 -4.03 -3.66 24.46
CA ALA A 87 -3.58 -3.33 23.12
C ALA A 87 -4.42 -2.26 22.41
N ASP A 88 -5.70 -2.13 22.75
CA ASP A 88 -6.58 -1.15 22.11
C ASP A 88 -6.27 0.29 22.58
N PHE A 89 -5.67 0.42 23.76
CA PHE A 89 -5.36 1.70 24.40
C PHE A 89 -3.91 2.13 24.21
N VAL A 90 -3.04 1.26 23.68
CA VAL A 90 -1.63 1.63 23.44
C VAL A 90 -1.52 2.59 22.26
N LYS A 91 -0.72 3.64 22.48
CA LYS A 91 -0.38 4.61 21.44
C LYS A 91 1.09 4.44 21.04
N PRO A 92 1.41 4.36 19.75
CA PRO A 92 2.80 4.28 19.28
C PRO A 92 3.60 5.53 19.67
N MET A 93 2.94 6.70 19.71
CA MET A 93 3.51 7.95 20.21
C MET A 93 2.76 8.40 21.46
N ARG A 94 3.47 8.57 22.58
CA ARG A 94 2.86 8.98 23.86
C ARG A 94 2.63 10.49 23.96
N LYS A 95 3.54 11.28 23.39
CA LYS A 95 3.59 12.74 23.59
C LYS A 95 2.79 13.53 22.55
N TYR A 96 2.66 13.00 21.34
CA TYR A 96 2.09 13.72 20.21
C TYR A 96 0.93 12.93 19.62
N VAL A 97 -0.09 13.65 19.15
CA VAL A 97 -1.22 13.07 18.43
C VAL A 97 -0.86 12.93 16.95
N ASP A 98 -0.19 13.94 16.39
CA ASP A 98 0.33 13.93 15.02
C ASP A 98 1.83 13.66 15.02
N PHE A 99 2.31 12.84 14.07
CA PHE A 99 3.74 12.65 13.88
C PHE A 99 4.42 13.92 13.36
N LEU A 100 3.69 14.84 12.73
CA LEU A 100 4.23 16.11 12.25
C LEU A 100 4.73 17.01 13.38
N ASP A 101 4.18 16.88 14.59
CA ASP A 101 4.57 17.68 15.76
C ASP A 101 6.01 17.40 16.23
N SER A 102 6.52 16.22 15.90
CA SER A 102 7.90 15.81 16.22
C SER A 102 8.75 15.80 14.96
N THR A 103 9.77 16.67 14.92
CA THR A 103 10.73 16.71 13.80
C THR A 103 11.40 15.34 13.57
N GLN A 104 11.69 14.60 14.63
CA GLN A 104 12.32 13.28 14.53
C GLN A 104 11.36 12.24 13.96
N GLU A 105 10.14 12.14 14.49
CA GLU A 105 9.15 11.14 14.03
C GLU A 105 8.74 11.42 12.60
N ARG A 106 8.43 12.69 12.28
CA ARG A 106 8.14 13.13 10.92
C ARG A 106 9.18 12.70 9.92
N ASN A 107 10.45 13.02 10.16
CA ASN A 107 11.52 12.65 9.23
C ASN A 107 11.70 11.13 9.14
N THR A 108 11.46 10.40 10.23
CA THR A 108 11.62 8.95 10.27
C THR A 108 10.51 8.26 9.48
N ILE A 109 9.25 8.60 9.75
CA ILE A 109 8.08 8.03 9.08
C ILE A 109 8.08 8.40 7.59
N TRP A 110 8.36 9.66 7.25
CA TRP A 110 8.42 10.09 5.86
C TRP A 110 9.43 9.27 5.05
N ARG A 111 10.66 9.15 5.55
CA ARG A 111 11.74 8.42 4.88
C ARG A 111 11.50 6.91 4.86
N LEU A 112 10.94 6.35 5.93
CA LEU A 112 10.60 4.93 5.95
C LEU A 112 9.55 4.62 4.87
N ARG A 113 8.51 5.45 4.74
CA ARG A 113 7.54 5.31 3.65
C ARG A 113 8.20 5.45 2.27
N GLN A 114 9.13 6.40 2.08
CA GLN A 114 9.88 6.51 0.82
C GLN A 114 10.67 5.23 0.48
N MET A 115 11.30 4.59 1.49
CA MET A 115 12.01 3.32 1.30
C MET A 115 11.05 2.21 0.83
N VAL A 116 9.89 2.10 1.46
CA VAL A 116 8.87 1.09 1.08
C VAL A 116 8.29 1.38 -0.30
N ASP A 117 8.04 2.65 -0.62
CA ASP A 117 7.58 3.12 -1.94
C ASP A 117 8.57 2.77 -3.05
N ALA A 118 9.88 2.87 -2.80
CA ALA A 118 10.91 2.55 -3.78
C ALA A 118 10.88 1.08 -4.23
N CYS A 119 10.38 0.19 -3.37
CA CYS A 119 10.21 -1.24 -3.64
C CYS A 119 8.83 -1.60 -4.20
N GLY A 120 7.91 -0.64 -4.35
CA GLY A 120 6.54 -0.90 -4.81
C GLY A 120 5.75 -1.83 -3.89
N MET A 121 6.11 -1.88 -2.59
CA MET A 121 5.53 -2.81 -1.62
C MET A 121 4.26 -2.22 -0.99
N ARG A 122 3.29 -3.09 -0.67
CA ARG A 122 2.11 -2.70 0.13
C ARG A 122 2.52 -2.39 1.56
N TYR A 123 2.01 -1.30 2.10
CA TYR A 123 2.34 -0.83 3.45
C TYR A 123 1.90 -1.84 4.52
N GLU A 124 0.73 -2.45 4.36
CA GLU A 124 0.22 -3.49 5.26
C GLU A 124 1.18 -4.67 5.31
N PHE A 125 1.63 -5.13 4.14
CA PHE A 125 2.58 -6.24 4.03
C PHE A 125 3.90 -5.91 4.72
N PHE A 126 4.45 -4.73 4.45
CA PHE A 126 5.71 -4.27 5.05
C PHE A 126 5.65 -4.37 6.57
N PHE A 127 4.61 -3.80 7.21
CA PHE A 127 4.51 -3.84 8.66
C PHE A 127 4.26 -5.24 9.19
N THR A 128 3.41 -6.05 8.56
CA THR A 128 3.17 -7.43 9.01
C THR A 128 4.46 -8.27 8.97
N SER A 129 5.21 -8.22 7.88
CA SER A 129 6.48 -8.95 7.75
C SER A 129 7.54 -8.39 8.71
N ALA A 130 7.72 -7.07 8.77
CA ALA A 130 8.72 -6.45 9.65
C ALA A 130 8.45 -6.76 11.14
N MET A 131 7.20 -6.69 11.57
CA MET A 131 6.80 -7.04 12.94
C MET A 131 7.02 -8.53 13.24
N LYS A 132 6.80 -9.42 12.26
CA LYS A 132 7.10 -10.85 12.37
C LYS A 132 8.60 -11.09 12.55
N HIS A 133 9.47 -10.42 11.79
CA HIS A 133 10.92 -10.54 11.96
C HIS A 133 11.41 -9.99 13.32
N LEU A 134 10.70 -9.02 13.89
CA LEU A 134 11.05 -8.38 15.16
C LEU A 134 10.25 -8.89 16.38
N HIS A 135 9.46 -9.95 16.25
CA HIS A 135 8.54 -10.45 17.31
C HIS A 135 9.21 -10.76 18.67
N LYS A 136 10.50 -11.11 18.67
CA LYS A 136 11.29 -11.41 19.88
C LYS A 136 12.20 -10.28 20.33
N MET A 137 12.01 -9.06 19.81
CA MET A 137 12.84 -7.93 20.20
C MET A 137 12.62 -7.58 21.68
N ILE A 138 13.69 -7.69 22.47
CA ILE A 138 13.71 -7.30 23.89
C ILE A 138 14.45 -5.98 24.02
N TYR A 139 13.82 -5.00 24.64
CA TYR A 139 14.43 -3.72 24.99
C TYR A 139 14.29 -3.49 26.49
N ASN A 140 15.40 -3.23 27.18
CA ASN A 140 15.46 -3.08 28.64
C ASN A 140 14.78 -4.23 29.39
N GLY A 141 14.99 -5.48 28.94
CA GLY A 141 14.45 -6.68 29.58
C GLY A 141 12.94 -6.93 29.34
N ARG A 142 12.29 -6.15 28.46
CA ARG A 142 10.86 -6.33 28.12
C ARG A 142 10.68 -6.47 26.62
N ILE A 143 9.73 -7.30 26.21
CA ILE A 143 9.27 -7.34 24.82
C ILE A 143 8.56 -6.02 24.54
N MET A 144 8.97 -5.33 23.48
CA MET A 144 8.44 -4.03 23.10
C MET A 144 8.23 -4.01 21.58
N PRO A 145 7.14 -3.41 21.07
CA PRO A 145 6.98 -3.29 19.64
C PRO A 145 8.05 -2.34 19.07
N PRO A 146 8.54 -2.60 17.86
CA PRO A 146 9.61 -1.81 17.25
C PRO A 146 9.15 -0.39 16.94
N ARG A 147 10.02 0.58 17.23
CA ARG A 147 9.83 2.00 16.86
C ARG A 147 10.09 2.20 15.37
N PRO A 148 9.55 3.26 14.72
CA PRO A 148 9.77 3.50 13.30
C PRO A 148 11.26 3.57 12.92
N SER A 149 12.10 4.10 13.80
CA SER A 149 13.55 4.16 13.57
C SER A 149 14.22 2.80 13.49
N MET A 150 13.69 1.79 14.18
CA MET A 150 14.20 0.41 14.15
C MET A 150 13.82 -0.31 12.86
N LEU A 151 12.69 0.06 12.26
CA LEU A 151 12.22 -0.49 10.99
C LEU A 151 13.03 -0.04 9.78
N LYS A 152 13.93 0.94 9.96
CA LYS A 152 14.86 1.43 8.93
C LYS A 152 16.16 0.62 8.83
N ASN A 153 16.30 -0.45 9.60
CA ASN A 153 17.46 -1.31 9.54
C ASN A 153 17.53 -2.01 8.16
N GLU A 154 18.69 -1.97 7.52
CA GLU A 154 18.90 -2.47 6.16
C GLU A 154 18.74 -4.00 6.07
N GLU A 155 19.31 -4.75 7.01
CA GLU A 155 19.18 -6.22 7.07
C GLU A 155 17.71 -6.65 7.25
N LEU A 156 16.96 -5.95 8.09
CA LEU A 156 15.52 -6.17 8.23
C LEU A 156 14.80 -5.89 6.91
N PHE A 157 15.14 -4.77 6.26
CA PHE A 157 14.50 -4.37 5.02
C PHE A 157 14.74 -5.38 3.90
N GLU A 158 15.97 -5.91 3.78
CA GLU A 158 16.30 -6.99 2.83
C GLU A 158 15.45 -8.24 3.06
N LYS A 159 15.30 -8.67 4.31
CA LYS A 159 14.44 -9.82 4.67
C LYS A 159 12.98 -9.58 4.29
N VAL A 160 12.44 -8.41 4.64
CA VAL A 160 11.06 -8.04 4.31
C VAL A 160 10.84 -7.95 2.80
N TYR A 161 11.85 -7.44 2.06
CA TYR A 161 11.78 -7.38 0.61
C TYR A 161 11.85 -8.77 -0.04
N ALA A 162 12.67 -9.68 0.49
CA ALA A 162 12.68 -11.08 0.05
C ALA A 162 11.31 -11.74 0.27
N ASP A 163 10.71 -11.57 1.45
CA ASP A 163 9.34 -12.07 1.73
C ASP A 163 8.32 -11.50 0.73
N TRP A 164 8.46 -10.23 0.35
CA TRP A 164 7.57 -9.58 -0.62
C TRP A 164 7.69 -10.17 -2.01
N LEU A 165 8.92 -10.43 -2.47
CA LEU A 165 9.16 -11.07 -3.77
C LEU A 165 8.58 -12.48 -3.80
N GLU A 166 8.85 -13.29 -2.77
CA GLU A 166 8.27 -14.63 -2.63
C GLU A 166 6.74 -14.59 -2.65
N THR A 167 6.15 -13.62 -1.94
CA THR A 167 4.69 -13.42 -1.92
C THR A 167 4.14 -13.05 -3.30
N CYS A 168 4.84 -12.20 -4.05
CA CYS A 168 4.44 -11.81 -5.40
C CYS A 168 4.56 -12.96 -6.40
N GLU A 169 5.53 -13.85 -6.23
CA GLU A 169 5.68 -15.06 -7.06
C GLU A 169 4.59 -16.09 -6.74
N ALA A 170 4.25 -16.27 -5.47
CA ALA A 170 3.23 -17.22 -5.04
C ALA A 170 1.81 -16.75 -5.39
N VAL A 171 1.51 -15.47 -5.18
CA VAL A 171 0.16 -14.91 -5.30
C VAL A 171 0.20 -13.57 -6.03
N THR A 172 -0.66 -13.40 -7.03
CA THR A 172 -0.82 -12.11 -7.70
C THR A 172 -1.37 -11.09 -6.72
N GLN A 173 -0.67 -9.96 -6.62
CA GLN A 173 -1.08 -8.86 -5.76
C GLN A 173 -2.01 -7.95 -6.56
N TYR A 174 -3.14 -7.57 -5.97
CA TYR A 174 -4.14 -6.73 -6.63
C TYR A 174 -4.30 -5.41 -5.89
N ALA A 175 -4.46 -4.32 -6.65
CA ALA A 175 -4.85 -3.04 -6.11
C ALA A 175 -6.30 -3.11 -5.58
N CYS A 176 -6.59 -2.36 -4.51
CA CYS A 176 -7.90 -2.34 -3.88
C CYS A 176 -8.76 -1.14 -4.31
N SER A 177 -8.14 -0.08 -4.84
CA SER A 177 -8.85 1.14 -5.20
C SER A 177 -9.81 0.90 -6.36
N PRO A 178 -11.08 1.35 -6.26
CA PRO A 178 -12.04 1.32 -7.37
C PRO A 178 -11.54 2.07 -8.61
N TYR A 179 -10.53 2.93 -8.46
CA TYR A 179 -9.86 3.61 -9.57
C TYR A 179 -9.31 2.63 -10.62
N PHE A 180 -8.94 1.42 -10.22
CA PHE A 180 -8.40 0.40 -11.13
C PHE A 180 -9.46 -0.53 -11.72
N ASN A 181 -10.73 -0.35 -11.37
CA ASN A 181 -11.81 -1.12 -11.97
C ASN A 181 -12.04 -0.65 -13.41
N VAL A 182 -12.38 -1.58 -14.29
CA VAL A 182 -12.69 -1.34 -15.72
C VAL A 182 -13.78 -0.29 -15.87
N ALA A 183 -14.80 -0.30 -15.01
CA ALA A 183 -15.88 0.68 -15.01
C ALA A 183 -15.40 2.14 -14.80
N ASN A 184 -14.27 2.34 -14.13
CA ASN A 184 -13.67 3.65 -13.87
C ASN A 184 -12.44 3.93 -14.76
N TYR A 185 -12.23 3.13 -15.80
CA TYR A 185 -11.10 3.28 -16.69
C TYR A 185 -11.14 4.61 -17.43
N SER A 186 -10.05 5.37 -17.37
CA SER A 186 -9.90 6.70 -17.96
C SER A 186 -8.62 6.84 -18.79
N ASN A 187 -7.96 5.71 -19.09
CA ASN A 187 -6.71 5.63 -19.85
C ASN A 187 -5.56 6.46 -19.24
N SER A 188 -5.50 6.55 -17.91
CA SER A 188 -4.39 7.21 -17.23
C SER A 188 -3.10 6.39 -17.34
N VAL A 189 -1.95 7.05 -17.21
CA VAL A 189 -0.64 6.36 -17.15
C VAL A 189 -0.64 5.32 -16.04
N VAL A 190 -1.16 5.67 -14.86
CA VAL A 190 -1.18 4.78 -13.69
C VAL A 190 -2.06 3.54 -13.91
N GLN A 191 -3.20 3.68 -14.60
CA GLN A 191 -4.06 2.53 -14.95
C GLN A 191 -3.37 1.61 -15.96
N ARG A 192 -2.68 2.17 -16.97
CA ARG A 192 -1.92 1.37 -17.95
C ARG A 192 -0.76 0.62 -17.31
N ASP A 193 -0.01 1.28 -16.43
CA ASP A 193 1.07 0.64 -15.67
C ASP A 193 0.55 -0.55 -14.84
N TYR A 194 -0.66 -0.42 -14.27
CA TYR A 194 -1.30 -1.48 -13.50
C TYR A 194 -1.76 -2.65 -14.38
N GLU A 195 -2.40 -2.38 -15.53
CA GLU A 195 -2.74 -3.42 -16.51
C GLU A 195 -1.48 -4.17 -16.96
N ASP A 196 -0.40 -3.45 -17.29
CA ASP A 196 0.88 -4.05 -17.70
C ASP A 196 1.49 -4.91 -16.59
N TYR A 197 1.40 -4.47 -15.34
CA TYR A 197 1.83 -5.27 -14.19
C TYR A 197 1.02 -6.57 -14.09
N LEU A 198 -0.31 -6.51 -14.15
CA LEU A 198 -1.16 -7.70 -14.06
C LEU A 198 -0.88 -8.66 -15.21
N ILE A 199 -0.77 -8.18 -16.44
CA ILE A 199 -0.46 -9.01 -17.61
C ILE A 199 0.88 -9.72 -17.44
N LYS A 200 1.91 -9.00 -17.01
CA LYS A 200 3.24 -9.59 -16.75
C LYS A 200 3.17 -10.68 -15.68
N GLN A 201 2.38 -10.48 -14.62
CA GLN A 201 2.19 -11.49 -13.57
C GLN A 201 1.42 -12.71 -14.08
N ILE A 202 0.34 -12.50 -14.82
CA ILE A 202 -0.52 -13.56 -15.33
C ILE A 202 0.22 -14.43 -16.35
N LYS A 203 1.00 -13.82 -17.26
CA LYS A 203 1.81 -14.56 -18.27
C LYS A 203 2.86 -15.49 -17.65
N ARG A 204 3.28 -15.24 -16.41
CA ARG A 204 4.25 -16.09 -15.70
C ARG A 204 3.59 -17.31 -15.05
N LYS A 205 2.26 -17.36 -14.97
CA LYS A 205 1.56 -18.46 -14.32
C LYS A 205 1.51 -19.68 -15.23
N ARG A 206 1.55 -20.87 -14.62
CA ARG A 206 1.37 -22.14 -15.32
C ARG A 206 0.01 -22.25 -16.01
N LEU A 207 -1.04 -21.71 -15.38
CA LEU A 207 -2.41 -21.74 -15.88
C LEU A 207 -2.98 -20.29 -15.87
N PRO A 208 -2.70 -19.49 -16.92
CA PRO A 208 -3.11 -18.09 -17.00
C PRO A 208 -4.63 -17.89 -17.02
N GLN A 209 -5.40 -18.84 -17.56
CA GLN A 209 -6.85 -18.73 -17.76
C GLN A 209 -7.63 -18.49 -16.45
N TYR A 210 -7.22 -19.11 -15.34
CA TYR A 210 -7.86 -18.89 -14.03
C TYR A 210 -7.62 -17.48 -13.51
N ALA A 211 -6.39 -16.96 -13.67
CA ALA A 211 -6.07 -15.61 -13.23
C ALA A 211 -6.72 -14.55 -14.13
N LEU A 212 -6.84 -14.83 -15.43
CA LEU A 212 -7.59 -13.98 -16.36
C LEU A 212 -9.07 -13.93 -16.00
N SER A 213 -9.71 -15.08 -15.80
CA SER A 213 -11.12 -15.16 -15.38
C SER A 213 -11.35 -14.32 -14.12
N TYR A 214 -10.51 -14.49 -13.11
CA TYR A 214 -10.55 -13.70 -11.88
C TYR A 214 -10.40 -12.18 -12.14
N CYS A 215 -9.47 -11.76 -12.99
CA CYS A 215 -9.26 -10.34 -13.28
C CYS A 215 -10.39 -9.72 -14.10
N LEU A 216 -11.04 -10.50 -14.97
CA LEU A 216 -12.11 -10.06 -15.85
C LEU A 216 -13.45 -9.93 -15.11
N TYR A 217 -13.79 -10.92 -14.29
CA TYR A 217 -15.15 -11.07 -13.76
C TYR A 217 -15.26 -10.84 -12.25
N GLU A 218 -14.27 -11.29 -11.46
CA GLU A 218 -14.31 -11.16 -10.00
C GLU A 218 -13.74 -9.82 -9.53
N LYS A 219 -12.58 -9.44 -10.06
CA LYS A 219 -11.91 -8.18 -9.72
C LYS A 219 -12.22 -7.05 -10.68
N GLU A 220 -12.70 -7.36 -11.87
CA GLU A 220 -13.03 -6.38 -12.92
C GLU A 220 -11.92 -5.34 -13.11
N CYS A 221 -10.66 -5.78 -13.11
CA CYS A 221 -9.49 -4.91 -13.05
C CYS A 221 -8.62 -4.96 -14.33
N LEU A 222 -9.06 -5.74 -15.32
CA LEU A 222 -8.40 -5.89 -16.61
C LEU A 222 -9.44 -5.80 -17.72
N ARG A 223 -9.19 -4.99 -18.75
CA ARG A 223 -10.11 -4.84 -19.89
C ARG A 223 -9.99 -5.99 -20.88
N ILE A 224 -11.11 -6.44 -21.45
CA ILE A 224 -11.14 -7.56 -22.39
C ILE A 224 -10.33 -7.28 -23.67
N GLU A 225 -10.34 -6.03 -24.15
CA GLU A 225 -9.57 -5.62 -25.32
C GLU A 225 -8.06 -5.77 -25.07
N ARG A 226 -7.63 -5.48 -23.83
CA ARG A 226 -6.23 -5.62 -23.42
C ARG A 226 -5.85 -7.09 -23.30
N VAL A 227 -6.76 -7.94 -22.85
CA VAL A 227 -6.55 -9.41 -22.78
C VAL A 227 -6.39 -10.01 -24.16
N ILE A 228 -7.31 -9.72 -25.09
CA ILE A 228 -7.27 -10.25 -26.46
C ILE A 228 -5.98 -9.82 -27.19
N ALA A 229 -5.48 -8.62 -26.90
CA ALA A 229 -4.24 -8.13 -27.50
C ALA A 229 -2.97 -8.84 -26.99
N GLU A 230 -3.01 -9.46 -25.80
CA GLU A 230 -1.83 -9.93 -25.08
C GLU A 230 -1.77 -11.45 -24.89
N PHE A 231 -2.89 -12.16 -25.10
CA PHE A 231 -3.03 -13.60 -24.92
C PHE A 231 -3.66 -14.26 -26.14
N ASP A 232 -3.32 -15.53 -26.39
CA ASP A 232 -3.90 -16.31 -27.47
C ASP A 232 -5.40 -16.52 -27.25
N LEU A 233 -6.17 -16.51 -28.35
CA LEU A 233 -7.64 -16.59 -28.31
C LEU A 233 -8.15 -17.83 -27.57
N ASP A 234 -7.44 -18.95 -27.63
CA ASP A 234 -7.80 -20.19 -26.94
C ASP A 234 -7.78 -20.01 -25.42
N ILE A 235 -6.73 -19.36 -24.88
CA ILE A 235 -6.59 -19.06 -23.44
C ILE A 235 -7.70 -18.09 -23.00
N VAL A 236 -8.00 -17.10 -23.84
CA VAL A 236 -9.08 -16.13 -23.57
C VAL A 236 -10.44 -16.86 -23.52
N GLN A 237 -10.68 -17.77 -24.46
CA GLN A 237 -11.91 -18.54 -24.51
C GLN A 237 -12.06 -19.49 -23.31
N GLU A 238 -10.97 -20.11 -22.87
CA GLU A 238 -10.92 -20.90 -21.64
C GLU A 238 -11.25 -20.04 -20.41
N ALA A 239 -10.67 -18.85 -20.30
CA ALA A 239 -10.94 -17.94 -19.18
C ALA A 239 -12.43 -17.52 -19.13
N ILE A 240 -13.04 -17.24 -20.28
CA ILE A 240 -14.47 -16.92 -20.39
C ILE A 240 -15.35 -18.12 -20.01
N ASN A 241 -14.92 -19.34 -20.35
CA ASN A 241 -15.68 -20.55 -20.02
C ASN A 241 -15.59 -20.88 -18.52
N GLU A 242 -14.43 -20.67 -17.90
CA GLU A 242 -14.23 -20.85 -16.47
C GLU A 242 -15.21 -20.00 -15.64
N ALA A 243 -15.43 -18.75 -16.07
CA ALA A 243 -16.36 -17.83 -15.41
C ALA A 243 -17.83 -18.30 -15.42
N LYS A 244 -18.21 -19.23 -16.29
CA LYS A 244 -19.58 -19.78 -16.34
C LYS A 244 -19.85 -20.80 -15.22
N PHE A 245 -18.81 -21.24 -14.51
CA PHE A 245 -18.89 -22.26 -13.46
C PHE A 245 -18.67 -21.69 -12.04
N ILE A 246 -18.52 -20.37 -11.94
CA ILE A 246 -18.48 -19.60 -10.69
C ILE A 246 -19.84 -18.92 -10.50
#